data_AF-A0A5F1I430-F1
#
_entry.id   AF-A0A5F1I430-F1
#
_cell.length_a   1.000
_cell.length_b   1.000
_cell.length_c   1.000
_cell.angle_alpha   90.00
_cell.angle_beta   90.00
_cell.angle_gamma   90.00
#
_symmetry.space_group_name_H-M   'P 1'
#
loop_
_entity.id
_entity.type
_entity.pdbx_description
1 polymer ?
#
loop_
_entity_poly.entity_id
_entity_poly.type
_entity_poly.pdbx_seq_one_letter_code
_entity_poly.pdbx_strand_id
1 'polypeptide(L)' 'MPYKTKSDLPESVKHVLPTHAQDIYKEAFNSAWEQYKDKEDRRDDASREETAHKVA' A
#
# COMPACT_ATOMS: atom_id res chain seq x y z
N MET A 1 2.95 -7.75 -1.52
CA MET A 1 1.91 -8.23 -2.47
C MET A 1 0.72 -7.28 -2.37
N PRO A 2 0.00 -6.95 -3.45
CA PRO A 2 -1.15 -6.05 -3.37
C PRO A 2 -2.27 -6.69 -2.53
N TYR A 3 -3.00 -5.87 -1.77
CA TYR A 3 -4.10 -6.30 -0.91
C TYR A 3 -5.33 -6.60 -1.76
N LYS A 4 -5.86 -7.82 -1.68
CA LYS A 4 -7.06 -8.22 -2.44
C LYS A 4 -8.34 -7.72 -1.79
N THR A 5 -8.38 -7.70 -0.46
CA THR A 5 -9.53 -7.24 0.31
C THR A 5 -9.06 -6.33 1.45
N LYS A 6 -9.97 -5.49 1.97
CA LYS A 6 -9.71 -4.69 3.18
C LYS A 6 -9.36 -5.56 4.40
N SER A 7 -9.74 -6.84 4.40
CA SER A 7 -9.40 -7.79 5.47
C SER A 7 -7.93 -8.22 5.44
N ASP A 8 -7.29 -8.15 4.26
CA ASP A 8 -5.86 -8.43 4.06
C ASP A 8 -4.95 -7.30 4.55
N LEU A 9 -5.53 -6.14 4.87
CA LEU A 9 -4.77 -5.00 5.41
C LEU A 9 -4.13 -5.34 6.77
N PRO A 10 -3.00 -4.71 7.12
CA PRO A 10 -2.38 -4.87 8.42
C PRO A 10 -3.36 -4.55 9.55
N GLU A 11 -3.30 -5.28 10.67
CA GLU A 11 -4.18 -5.02 11.81
C GLU A 11 -4.07 -3.59 12.33
N SER A 12 -2.86 -3.02 12.30
CA SER A 12 -2.62 -1.61 12.64
C SER A 12 -3.49 -0.67 11.78
N VAL A 13 -3.54 -0.90 10.47
CA VAL A 13 -4.33 -0.11 9.51
C VAL A 13 -5.84 -0.34 9.72
N LYS A 14 -6.26 -1.60 9.89
CA LYS A 14 -7.68 -1.94 10.11
C LYS A 14 -8.24 -1.39 11.42
N HIS A 15 -7.42 -1.32 12.47
CA HIS A 15 -7.84 -0.86 13.79
C HIS A 15 -7.89 0.66 13.90
N VAL A 16 -7.03 1.39 13.16
CA VAL A 16 -6.96 2.86 13.21
C VAL A 16 -7.80 3.55 12.14
N LEU A 17 -8.09 2.88 11.02
CA LEU A 17 -8.86 3.47 9.92
C LEU A 17 -10.32 2.97 9.89
N PRO A 18 -11.30 3.88 9.69
CA PRO A 18 -12.68 3.49 9.42
C PRO A 18 -12.81 2.74 8.10
N THR A 19 -13.87 1.94 7.94
CA THR A 19 -14.08 1.02 6.80
C THR A 19 -13.89 1.66 5.42
N HIS A 20 -14.30 2.92 5.24
CA HIS A 20 -14.12 3.63 3.97
C HIS A 20 -12.65 4.01 3.72
N ALA A 21 -11.94 4.44 4.77
CA ALA A 21 -10.52 4.78 4.67
C ALA A 21 -9.63 3.55 4.46
N GLN A 22 -10.05 2.37 4.97
CA GLN A 22 -9.40 1.09 4.63
C GLN A 22 -9.44 0.81 3.13
N ASP A 23 -10.55 1.12 2.47
CA ASP A 23 -10.68 0.90 1.03
C ASP A 23 -9.78 1.85 0.23
N ILE A 24 -9.73 3.12 0.64
CA ILE A 24 -8.80 4.12 0.07
C ILE A 24 -7.35 3.68 0.25
N TYR A 25 -6.97 3.23 1.46
CA TYR A 25 -5.62 2.75 1.75
C TYR A 25 -5.24 1.56 0.86
N LYS A 26 -6.15 0.59 0.69
CA LYS A 26 -5.96 -0.58 -0.18
C LYS A 26 -5.72 -0.15 -1.63
N GLU A 27 -6.56 0.74 -2.16
CA GLU A 27 -6.44 1.25 -3.53
C GLU A 27 -5.12 2.03 -3.73
N ALA A 28 -4.78 2.92 -2.78
CA ALA A 28 -3.55 3.70 -2.82
C ALA A 28 -2.30 2.82 -2.75
N PHE A 29 -2.28 1.84 -1.84
CA PHE A 29 -1.20 0.88 -1.71
C PHE A 29 -1.04 0.04 -2.98
N ASN A 30 -2.15 -0.47 -3.54
CA ASN A 30 -2.10 -1.29 -4.75
C ASN A 30 -1.64 -0.47 -5.96
N SER A 31 -2.11 0.77 -6.09
CA SER A 31 -1.69 1.70 -7.14
C SER A 31 -0.18 2.00 -7.04
N ALA A 32 0.30 2.34 -5.83
CA ALA A 32 1.72 2.55 -5.59
C ALA A 32 2.54 1.26 -5.83
N TRP A 33 2.02 0.10 -5.40
CA TRP A 33 2.66 -1.18 -5.66
C TRP A 33 2.82 -1.43 -7.15
N GLU A 34 1.81 -1.17 -7.98
CA GLU A 34 1.93 -1.28 -9.45
C GLU A 34 2.86 -0.23 -10.05
N GLN A 35 2.79 1.01 -9.60
CA GLN A 35 3.61 2.11 -10.09
C GLN A 35 5.10 1.90 -9.81
N TYR A 36 5.45 1.41 -8.62
CA TYR A 36 6.84 1.13 -8.23
C TYR A 36 7.26 -0.33 -8.52
N LYS A 37 6.62 -0.97 -9.49
CA LYS A 37 7.01 -2.31 -9.97
C LYS A 37 8.41 -2.31 -10.55
N ASP A 38 8.75 -1.27 -11.31
CA ASP A 38 10.05 -1.09 -11.91
C ASP A 38 11.02 -0.41 -10.94
N LYS A 39 12.25 -0.89 -10.92
CA LYS A 39 13.28 -0.49 -9.95
C LYS A 39 13.80 0.93 -10.23
N GLU A 40 13.71 1.38 -11.48
CA GLU A 40 14.11 2.72 -11.93
C GLU A 40 13.14 3.82 -11.47
N ASP A 41 11.88 3.48 -11.18
CA ASP A 41 10.88 4.41 -10.64
C ASP A 41 11.01 4.61 -9.12
N ARG A 42 11.89 3.83 -8.45
CA ARG A 42 12.11 3.93 -7.00
C ARG A 42 13.29 4.85 -6.70
N ARG A 43 13.05 5.85 -5.83
CA ARG A 43 14.14 6.63 -5.22
C ARG A 43 14.84 5.78 -4.17
N ASP A 44 16.13 5.54 -4.38
CA ASP A 44 17.03 4.83 -3.45
C ASP A 44 16.64 3.37 -3.18
N ASP A 45 17.52 2.62 -2.49
CA ASP A 45 17.42 1.19 -2.11
C ASP A 45 16.13 0.76 -1.36
N ALA A 46 15.10 1.61 -1.31
CA ALA A 46 13.81 1.34 -0.73
C ALA A 46 13.11 0.15 -1.40
N SER A 47 12.62 -0.76 -0.55
CA SER A 47 11.80 -1.87 -1.00
C SER A 47 10.47 -1.37 -1.54
N ARG A 48 9.96 -2.04 -2.57
CA ARG A 48 8.66 -1.74 -3.20
C ARG A 48 7.52 -1.64 -2.19
N GLU A 49 7.57 -2.48 -1.15
CA GLU A 49 6.60 -2.48 -0.05
C GLU A 49 6.68 -1.21 0.81
N GLU A 50 7.89 -0.74 1.12
CA GLU A 50 8.09 0.48 1.91
C GLU A 50 7.56 1.72 1.18
N THR A 51 7.83 1.82 -0.12
CA THR A 51 7.31 2.93 -0.93
C THR A 51 5.79 2.88 -1.02
N ALA A 52 5.20 1.71 -1.20
CA ALA A 52 3.75 1.56 -1.26
C ALA A 52 3.07 1.94 0.07
N HIS A 53 3.68 1.60 1.21
CA HIS A 53 3.19 2.02 2.53
C HIS A 53 3.32 3.53 2.80
N LYS A 54 4.29 4.21 2.18
CA LYS A 54 4.46 5.68 2.33
C LYS A 54 3.45 6.48 1.50
N VAL A 55 2.94 5.92 0.41
CA VAL A 55 1.98 6.58 -0.48
C VAL A 55 0.53 6.40 0.01
N ALA A 56 0.24 5.27 0.65
CA ALA A 56 -1.08 4.94 1.20
C ALA A 56 -1.31 5.54 2.60
#